data_AF-A0A945X5P0-F1
#
_entry.id   AF-A0A945X5P0-F1
#
_cell.length_a   1.000
_cell.length_b   1.000
_cell.length_c   1.000
_cell.angle_alpha   90.00
_cell.angle_beta   90.00
_cell.angle_gamma   90.00
#
_symmetry.space_group_name_H-M   'P 1'
#
loop_
_entity.id
_entity.type
_entity.pdbx_description
1 polymer ?
#
loop_
_entity_poly.entity_id
_entity_poly.type
_entity_poly.pdbx_seq_one_letter_code
_entity_poly.pdbx_strand_id
1 'polypeptide(L)'
;MSTIRWNWILVLLLALNSAAQLVRTELIRDLRSPHAVVRRHAAAKLGREGAVEAIPHLLKALADSDAGVRASAARALGQTKDKRATPSLVKALGDTDDRVRTYAAYALGEIRDSAAARGLIAALRDRCWTVRDQAAWALRELHDPGLAQEIASLLDAPGADVDHVVWILRHLSPEDAREAFVRMVNAKDTATRREGVRLLAEKVTPKTLPHLFAALGDTDADVRLLAVQALADSPDDSMTTPLEALIGDEKDERVLSAARMALDRLLRSKGIGAYWSFDDGSTTVATDVTGWGADGKILGAKPVRGKRGKALHFDGEGYVSLGKPGDLNIGNQPFAVTAWIKPEAGTGVVVARGGAWCGYSLHLKDGFPAFGIQRVRDGPTHIATSEEKIPLNVWTHLTGVVEEKRLQLFVNGVLAASAKTSGFVPGNTGQEMVIGFDTGNSPVGVMDHFVGIIDEVRAHDVALTSEKIKEQYNADK
;
A
#
# COMPACT_ATOMS: atom_id res chain seq x y z
N MET A 1 47.35 -0.78 -58.55
CA MET A 1 47.91 -1.63 -57.47
C MET A 1 46.96 -1.83 -56.27
N SER A 2 45.64 -1.61 -56.38
CA SER A 2 44.70 -1.78 -55.25
C SER A 2 43.87 -3.08 -55.29
N THR A 3 43.75 -3.75 -56.43
CA THR A 3 42.92 -4.97 -56.58
C THR A 3 43.57 -6.24 -56.04
N ILE A 4 44.90 -6.31 -56.00
CA ILE A 4 45.65 -7.51 -55.58
C ILE A 4 45.58 -7.72 -54.07
N ARG A 5 45.58 -6.65 -53.26
CA ARG A 5 45.51 -6.74 -51.79
C ARG A 5 44.16 -7.27 -51.27
N TRP A 6 43.06 -6.96 -51.95
CA TRP A 6 41.73 -7.48 -51.60
C TRP A 6 41.56 -8.96 -51.93
N ASN A 7 42.18 -9.43 -53.02
CA ASN A 7 42.07 -10.82 -53.44
C ASN A 7 42.77 -11.78 -52.45
N TRP A 8 43.91 -11.37 -51.87
CA TRP A 8 44.61 -12.17 -50.86
C TRP A 8 43.90 -12.19 -49.49
N ILE A 9 43.29 -11.08 -49.08
CA ILE A 9 42.45 -11.04 -47.87
C ILE A 9 41.22 -11.94 -48.06
N LEU A 10 40.58 -11.89 -49.24
CA LEU A 10 39.44 -12.75 -49.56
C LEU A 10 39.85 -14.24 -49.60
N VAL A 11 40.99 -14.58 -50.21
CA VAL A 11 41.51 -15.96 -50.25
C VAL A 11 41.87 -16.46 -48.84
N LEU A 12 42.50 -15.63 -48.00
CA LEU A 12 42.82 -15.99 -46.61
C LEU A 12 41.55 -16.19 -45.78
N LEU A 13 40.55 -15.32 -45.93
CA LEU A 13 39.24 -15.45 -45.28
C LEU A 13 38.50 -16.72 -45.75
N LEU A 14 38.53 -17.03 -47.05
CA LEU A 14 37.96 -18.25 -47.61
C LEU A 14 38.69 -19.51 -47.12
N ALA A 15 40.02 -19.47 -46.98
CA ALA A 15 40.83 -20.58 -46.47
C ALA A 15 40.63 -20.80 -44.96
N LEU A 16 40.50 -19.73 -44.17
CA LEU A 16 40.16 -19.82 -42.75
C LEU A 16 38.73 -20.35 -42.55
N ASN A 17 37.80 -19.92 -43.39
CA ASN A 17 36.43 -20.41 -43.38
C ASN A 17 36.34 -21.89 -43.80
N SER A 18 37.11 -22.32 -44.80
CA SER A 18 37.14 -23.72 -45.26
C SER A 18 37.80 -24.65 -44.23
N ALA A 19 38.87 -24.20 -43.56
CA ALA A 19 39.49 -24.94 -42.47
C ALA A 19 38.55 -25.09 -41.26
N ALA A 20 37.84 -24.02 -40.88
CA ALA A 20 36.81 -24.08 -39.84
C ALA A 20 35.67 -25.05 -40.20
N GLN A 21 35.22 -25.05 -41.46
CA GLN A 21 34.19 -25.96 -41.95
C GLN A 21 34.63 -27.43 -41.93
N LEU A 22 35.89 -27.70 -42.27
CA LEU A 22 36.46 -29.04 -42.23
C LEU A 22 36.50 -29.59 -40.79
N VAL A 23 36.96 -28.79 -39.83
CA VAL A 23 36.99 -29.16 -38.41
C VAL A 23 35.59 -29.45 -37.87
N ARG A 24 34.58 -28.65 -38.25
CA ARG A 24 33.19 -28.92 -37.86
C ARG A 24 32.64 -30.22 -38.44
N THR A 25 33.00 -30.54 -39.69
CA THR A 25 32.57 -31.79 -40.34
C THR A 25 33.16 -33.02 -39.64
N GLU A 26 34.43 -32.95 -39.22
CA GLU A 26 35.05 -34.01 -38.43
C GLU A 26 34.41 -34.15 -37.04
N LEU A 27 34.15 -33.04 -36.35
CA LEU A 27 33.48 -33.06 -35.05
C LEU A 27 32.05 -33.63 -35.14
N ILE A 28 31.32 -33.34 -36.22
CA ILE A 28 30.00 -33.94 -36.47
C ILE A 28 30.11 -35.47 -36.65
N ARG A 29 31.17 -35.95 -37.29
CA ARG A 29 31.46 -37.39 -37.40
C ARG A 29 31.80 -38.00 -36.03
N ASP A 30 32.56 -37.29 -35.21
CA ASP A 30 33.00 -37.74 -33.89
C ASP A 30 31.84 -37.91 -32.89
N LEU A 31 30.71 -37.23 -33.10
CA LEU A 31 29.45 -37.49 -32.38
C LEU A 31 28.92 -38.93 -32.56
N ARG A 32 29.43 -39.69 -33.53
CA ARG A 32 29.07 -41.11 -33.77
C ARG A 32 30.16 -42.09 -33.32
N SER A 33 31.21 -41.60 -32.66
CA SER A 33 32.31 -42.45 -32.16
C SER A 33 31.80 -43.52 -31.19
N PRO A 34 32.37 -44.75 -31.20
CA PRO A 34 32.04 -45.76 -30.20
C PRO A 34 32.40 -45.32 -28.77
N HIS A 35 33.36 -44.39 -28.61
CA HIS A 35 33.83 -43.92 -27.31
C HIS A 35 33.04 -42.69 -26.84
N ALA A 36 32.37 -42.81 -25.68
CA ALA A 36 31.57 -41.73 -25.11
C ALA A 36 32.37 -40.44 -24.85
N VAL A 37 33.65 -40.56 -24.45
CA VAL A 37 34.54 -39.41 -24.23
C VAL A 37 34.73 -38.59 -25.50
N VAL A 38 34.89 -39.25 -26.65
CA VAL A 38 35.04 -38.58 -27.95
C VAL A 38 33.75 -37.88 -28.34
N ARG A 39 32.60 -38.56 -28.22
CA ARG A 39 31.28 -37.95 -28.48
C ARG A 39 31.02 -36.72 -27.59
N ARG A 40 31.38 -36.81 -26.31
CA ARG A 40 31.25 -35.72 -25.33
C ARG A 40 32.10 -34.52 -25.72
N HIS A 41 33.37 -34.75 -26.04
CA HIS A 41 34.29 -33.70 -26.47
C HIS A 41 33.81 -33.03 -27.77
N ALA A 42 33.35 -33.83 -28.74
CA ALA A 42 32.80 -33.34 -29.99
C ALA A 42 31.59 -32.42 -29.76
N ALA A 43 30.62 -32.86 -28.95
CA ALA A 43 29.45 -32.05 -28.60
C ALA A 43 29.84 -30.72 -27.94
N ALA A 44 30.74 -30.76 -26.94
CA ALA A 44 31.19 -29.56 -26.24
C ALA A 44 31.94 -28.58 -27.16
N LYS A 45 32.73 -29.08 -28.11
CA LYS A 45 33.48 -28.25 -29.07
C LYS A 45 32.53 -27.60 -30.08
N LEU A 46 31.58 -28.36 -30.65
CA LEU A 46 30.57 -27.84 -31.58
C LEU A 46 29.70 -26.76 -30.94
N GLY A 47 29.32 -26.92 -29.67
CA GLY A 47 28.59 -25.91 -28.91
C GLY A 47 29.36 -24.61 -28.73
N ARG A 48 30.64 -24.68 -28.30
CA ARG A 48 31.50 -23.49 -28.15
C ARG A 48 31.70 -22.71 -29.44
N GLU A 49 31.62 -23.39 -30.58
CA GLU A 49 31.75 -22.76 -31.91
C GLU A 49 30.42 -22.22 -32.44
N GLY A 50 29.31 -22.46 -31.76
CA GLY A 50 27.98 -22.08 -32.22
C GLY A 50 27.62 -22.74 -33.55
N ALA A 51 28.08 -23.97 -33.80
CA ALA A 51 27.91 -24.66 -35.08
C ALA A 51 26.44 -25.05 -35.33
N VAL A 52 25.67 -24.14 -35.93
CA VAL A 52 24.23 -24.30 -36.23
C VAL A 52 23.97 -25.52 -37.13
N GLU A 53 24.88 -25.84 -38.05
CA GLU A 53 24.83 -27.03 -38.90
C GLU A 53 24.88 -28.35 -38.12
N ALA A 54 25.42 -28.34 -36.89
CA ALA A 54 25.51 -29.52 -36.04
C ALA A 54 24.21 -29.78 -35.25
N ILE A 55 23.24 -28.87 -35.25
CA ILE A 55 22.01 -28.98 -34.46
C ILE A 55 21.30 -30.34 -34.66
N PRO A 56 21.03 -30.84 -35.89
CA PRO A 56 20.37 -32.14 -36.05
C PRO A 56 21.13 -33.31 -35.40
N HIS A 57 22.46 -33.22 -35.37
CA HIS A 57 23.32 -34.25 -34.78
C HIS A 57 23.37 -34.13 -33.25
N LEU A 58 23.42 -32.90 -32.73
CA LEU A 58 23.34 -32.62 -31.29
C LEU A 58 21.96 -33.01 -30.73
N LEU A 59 20.87 -32.79 -31.47
CA LEU A 59 19.53 -33.26 -31.10
C LEU A 59 19.47 -34.78 -31.00
N LYS A 60 20.14 -35.51 -31.90
CA LYS A 60 20.27 -36.97 -31.79
C LYS A 60 21.10 -37.38 -30.56
N ALA A 61 22.15 -36.64 -30.24
CA ALA A 61 23.02 -36.90 -29.08
C ALA A 61 22.31 -36.65 -27.73
N LEU A 62 21.18 -35.95 -27.68
CA LEU A 62 20.32 -35.89 -26.49
C LEU A 62 19.71 -37.25 -26.12
N ALA A 63 19.73 -38.24 -27.01
CA ALA A 63 19.27 -39.61 -26.75
C ALA A 63 20.43 -40.62 -26.59
N ASP A 64 21.65 -40.14 -26.36
CA ASP A 64 22.83 -41.01 -26.18
C ASP A 64 22.73 -41.87 -24.91
N SER A 65 23.34 -43.07 -24.95
CA SER A 65 23.38 -43.96 -23.79
C SER A 65 24.20 -43.39 -22.62
N ASP A 66 25.24 -42.60 -22.90
CA ASP A 66 26.06 -41.93 -21.89
C ASP A 66 25.44 -40.60 -21.45
N ALA A 67 25.16 -40.46 -20.15
CA ALA A 67 24.58 -39.24 -19.60
C ALA A 67 25.46 -37.99 -19.81
N GLY A 68 26.79 -38.15 -19.80
CA GLY A 68 27.70 -37.03 -20.04
C GLY A 68 27.68 -36.53 -21.48
N VAL A 69 27.44 -37.41 -22.46
CA VAL A 69 27.18 -37.03 -23.86
C VAL A 69 25.86 -36.27 -23.95
N ARG A 70 24.77 -36.78 -23.36
CA ARG A 70 23.47 -36.09 -23.33
C ARG A 70 23.57 -34.70 -22.71
N ALA A 71 24.26 -34.57 -21.57
CA ALA A 71 24.50 -33.31 -20.87
C ALA A 71 25.30 -32.32 -21.73
N SER A 72 26.34 -32.80 -22.42
CA SER A 72 27.16 -31.95 -23.30
C SER A 72 26.40 -31.52 -24.54
N ALA A 73 25.55 -32.38 -25.08
CA ALA A 73 24.65 -32.05 -26.19
C ALA A 73 23.62 -30.99 -25.78
N ALA A 74 23.00 -31.12 -24.60
CA ALA A 74 22.08 -30.10 -24.07
C ALA A 74 22.76 -28.74 -23.92
N ARG A 75 23.94 -28.69 -23.28
CA ARG A 75 24.73 -27.47 -23.16
C ARG A 75 25.08 -26.87 -24.52
N ALA A 76 25.53 -27.71 -25.46
CA ALA A 76 25.93 -27.27 -26.79
C ALA A 76 24.76 -26.65 -27.57
N LEU A 77 23.56 -27.24 -27.47
CA LEU A 77 22.34 -26.70 -28.08
C LEU A 77 21.92 -25.35 -27.46
N GLY A 78 22.14 -25.15 -26.16
CA GLY A 78 21.93 -23.83 -25.54
C GLY A 78 22.85 -22.76 -26.14
N GLN A 79 24.12 -23.11 -26.36
CA GLN A 79 25.12 -22.20 -26.91
C GLN A 79 24.84 -21.78 -28.37
N THR A 80 24.08 -22.56 -29.13
CA THR A 80 23.66 -22.16 -30.48
C THR A 80 22.52 -21.14 -30.46
N LYS A 81 21.78 -21.02 -29.35
CA LYS A 81 20.60 -20.15 -29.18
C LYS A 81 19.50 -20.37 -30.23
N ASP A 82 19.48 -21.55 -30.85
CA ASP A 82 18.54 -21.87 -31.92
C ASP A 82 17.29 -22.54 -31.38
N LYS A 83 16.14 -21.89 -31.60
CA LYS A 83 14.82 -22.33 -31.11
C LYS A 83 14.38 -23.70 -31.62
N ARG A 84 14.97 -24.21 -32.71
CA ARG A 84 14.69 -25.59 -33.18
C ARG A 84 15.05 -26.64 -32.13
N ALA A 85 15.92 -26.30 -31.17
CA ALA A 85 16.27 -27.20 -30.06
C ALA A 85 15.24 -27.22 -28.92
N THR A 86 14.38 -26.21 -28.80
CA THR A 86 13.44 -26.04 -27.67
C THR A 86 12.64 -27.31 -27.37
N PRO A 87 11.95 -27.96 -28.34
CA PRO A 87 11.12 -29.13 -28.02
C PRO A 87 11.92 -30.32 -27.45
N SER A 88 13.14 -30.53 -27.95
CA SER A 88 14.00 -31.62 -27.49
C SER A 88 14.63 -31.33 -26.14
N LEU A 89 14.96 -30.07 -25.87
CA LEU A 89 15.46 -29.64 -24.56
C LEU A 89 14.36 -29.67 -23.49
N VAL A 90 13.12 -29.30 -23.83
CA VAL A 90 11.96 -29.48 -22.93
C VAL A 90 11.78 -30.95 -22.56
N LYS A 91 11.94 -31.88 -23.53
CA LYS A 91 11.93 -33.32 -23.24
C LYS A 91 13.10 -33.74 -22.32
N ALA A 92 14.29 -33.15 -22.51
CA ALA A 92 15.47 -33.44 -21.71
C ALA A 92 15.37 -32.93 -20.25
N LEU A 93 14.42 -32.04 -19.93
CA LEU A 93 14.06 -31.72 -18.54
C LEU A 93 13.51 -32.93 -17.78
N GLY A 94 13.11 -34.00 -18.46
CA GLY A 94 12.67 -35.26 -17.85
C GLY A 94 13.76 -36.35 -17.77
N ASP A 95 15.03 -36.03 -18.05
CA ASP A 95 16.11 -37.03 -18.05
C ASP A 95 16.35 -37.64 -16.65
N THR A 96 16.70 -38.92 -16.62
CA THR A 96 17.06 -39.64 -15.38
C THR A 96 18.25 -39.01 -14.64
N ASP A 97 19.21 -38.46 -15.38
CA ASP A 97 20.42 -37.83 -14.87
C ASP A 97 20.18 -36.34 -14.61
N ASP A 98 20.50 -35.87 -13.41
CA ASP A 98 20.25 -34.50 -12.97
C ASP A 98 21.14 -33.46 -13.66
N ARG A 99 22.35 -33.84 -14.10
CA ARG A 99 23.21 -32.94 -14.89
C ARG A 99 22.62 -32.69 -16.27
N VAL A 100 21.99 -33.70 -16.88
CA VAL A 100 21.27 -33.52 -18.15
C VAL A 100 20.11 -32.56 -17.97
N ARG A 101 19.26 -32.77 -16.94
CA ARG A 101 18.14 -31.86 -16.63
C ARG A 101 18.62 -30.43 -16.36
N THR A 102 19.72 -30.29 -15.61
CA THR A 102 20.35 -28.99 -15.30
C THR A 102 20.77 -28.26 -16.57
N TYR A 103 21.52 -28.93 -17.48
CA TYR A 103 21.94 -28.30 -18.73
C TYR A 103 20.80 -28.08 -19.71
N ALA A 104 19.74 -28.89 -19.65
CA ALA A 104 18.53 -28.65 -20.43
C ALA A 104 17.84 -27.35 -19.98
N ALA A 105 17.65 -27.16 -18.67
CA ALA A 105 17.09 -25.91 -18.12
C ALA A 105 17.97 -24.69 -18.47
N TYR A 106 19.28 -24.78 -18.26
CA TYR A 106 20.24 -23.75 -18.65
C TYR A 106 20.16 -23.43 -20.15
N ALA A 107 20.13 -24.45 -21.01
CA ALA A 107 20.06 -24.25 -22.45
C ALA A 107 18.77 -23.55 -22.90
N LEU A 108 17.63 -23.86 -22.27
CA LEU A 108 16.36 -23.21 -22.56
C LEU A 108 16.37 -21.71 -22.18
N GLY A 109 17.04 -21.36 -21.07
CA GLY A 109 17.25 -19.96 -20.67
C GLY A 109 18.19 -19.19 -21.62
N GLU A 110 19.21 -19.83 -22.18
CA GLU A 110 20.06 -19.23 -23.23
C GLU A 110 19.29 -18.99 -24.54
N ILE A 111 18.39 -19.90 -24.91
CA ILE A 111 17.58 -19.83 -26.13
C ILE A 111 16.46 -18.78 -26.02
N ARG A 112 15.88 -18.59 -24.82
CA ARG A 112 14.81 -17.62 -24.54
C ARG A 112 13.57 -17.81 -25.40
N ASP A 113 13.16 -19.07 -25.57
CA ASP A 113 11.94 -19.39 -26.29
C ASP A 113 10.80 -19.67 -25.32
N SER A 114 9.74 -18.84 -25.36
CA SER A 114 8.61 -18.93 -24.44
C SER A 114 7.86 -20.27 -24.51
N ALA A 115 8.01 -21.01 -25.61
CA ALA A 115 7.52 -22.38 -25.73
C ALA A 115 8.09 -23.33 -24.65
N ALA A 116 9.20 -22.97 -24.00
CA ALA A 116 9.80 -23.71 -22.90
C ALA A 116 9.12 -23.51 -21.54
N ALA A 117 8.29 -22.48 -21.39
CA ALA A 117 7.70 -22.01 -20.13
C ALA A 117 7.14 -23.14 -19.27
N ARG A 118 6.17 -23.89 -19.79
CA ARG A 118 5.50 -24.99 -19.06
C ARG A 118 6.47 -26.07 -18.61
N GLY A 119 7.45 -26.42 -19.44
CA GLY A 119 8.47 -27.40 -19.09
C GLY A 119 9.35 -26.92 -17.94
N LEU A 120 9.78 -25.65 -17.99
CA LEU A 120 10.60 -25.04 -16.93
C LEU A 120 9.81 -24.87 -15.64
N ILE A 121 8.53 -24.51 -15.70
CA ILE A 121 7.63 -24.45 -14.53
C ILE A 121 7.52 -25.81 -13.86
N ALA A 122 7.39 -26.89 -14.64
CA ALA A 122 7.41 -28.25 -14.08
C ALA A 122 8.77 -28.58 -13.42
N ALA A 123 9.88 -28.13 -14.01
CA ALA A 123 11.23 -28.33 -13.48
C ALA A 123 11.52 -27.57 -12.18
N LEU A 124 10.71 -26.56 -11.81
CA LEU A 124 10.77 -25.93 -10.48
C LEU A 124 10.41 -26.89 -9.35
N ARG A 125 9.82 -28.06 -9.64
CA ARG A 125 9.53 -29.12 -8.67
C ARG A 125 10.53 -30.28 -8.73
N ASP A 126 11.67 -30.11 -9.42
CA ASP A 126 12.67 -31.16 -9.53
C ASP A 126 13.28 -31.52 -8.17
N ARG A 127 13.63 -32.80 -7.99
CA ARG A 127 14.30 -33.30 -6.78
C ARG A 127 15.68 -32.67 -6.55
N CYS A 128 16.40 -32.31 -7.61
CA CYS A 128 17.72 -31.70 -7.52
C CYS A 128 17.60 -30.17 -7.46
N TRP A 129 18.17 -29.57 -6.41
CA TRP A 129 18.18 -28.12 -6.23
C TRP A 129 18.73 -27.37 -7.44
N THR A 130 19.84 -27.85 -8.02
CA THR A 130 20.48 -27.21 -9.18
C THR A 130 19.55 -27.17 -10.40
N VAL A 131 18.69 -28.17 -10.58
CA VAL A 131 17.69 -28.14 -11.67
C VAL A 131 16.64 -27.07 -11.40
N ARG A 132 16.14 -26.97 -10.17
CA ARG A 132 15.18 -25.93 -9.79
C ARG A 132 15.75 -24.52 -10.00
N ASP A 133 16.97 -24.30 -9.53
CA ASP A 133 17.70 -23.03 -9.66
C ASP A 133 17.92 -22.64 -11.13
N GLN A 134 18.35 -23.58 -11.99
CA GLN A 134 18.49 -23.30 -13.41
C GLN A 134 17.16 -23.07 -14.13
N ALA A 135 16.09 -23.75 -13.71
CA ALA A 135 14.76 -23.51 -14.25
C ALA A 135 14.22 -22.12 -13.87
N ALA A 136 14.44 -21.70 -12.63
CA ALA A 136 14.12 -20.36 -12.13
C ALA A 136 14.86 -19.27 -12.90
N TRP A 137 16.17 -19.42 -13.08
CA TRP A 137 16.97 -18.54 -13.92
C TRP A 137 16.43 -18.49 -15.36
N ALA A 138 16.16 -19.65 -15.96
CA ALA A 138 15.68 -19.73 -17.33
C ALA A 138 14.31 -19.04 -17.52
N LEU A 139 13.38 -19.21 -16.58
CA LEU A 139 12.07 -18.55 -16.60
C LEU A 139 12.18 -17.03 -16.56
N ARG A 140 13.11 -16.50 -15.77
CA ARG A 140 13.41 -15.05 -15.75
C ARG A 140 13.87 -14.57 -17.13
N GLU A 141 14.77 -15.30 -17.79
CA GLU A 141 15.32 -14.90 -19.09
C GLU A 141 14.30 -14.99 -20.25
N LEU A 142 13.17 -15.68 -20.06
CA LEU A 142 12.10 -15.72 -21.08
C LEU A 142 11.41 -14.36 -21.26
N HIS A 143 11.40 -13.52 -20.22
CA HIS A 143 10.68 -12.24 -20.19
C HIS A 143 9.21 -12.33 -20.63
N ASP A 144 8.53 -13.43 -20.32
CA ASP A 144 7.13 -13.66 -20.68
C ASP A 144 6.22 -13.17 -19.54
N PRO A 145 5.37 -12.13 -19.77
CA PRO A 145 4.51 -11.56 -18.73
C PRO A 145 3.42 -12.54 -18.25
N GLY A 146 3.07 -13.55 -19.05
CA GLY A 146 2.08 -14.57 -18.68
C GLY A 146 2.57 -15.52 -17.58
N LEU A 147 3.88 -15.54 -17.28
CA LEU A 147 4.49 -16.49 -16.36
C LEU A 147 4.13 -16.26 -14.90
N ALA A 148 3.91 -15.01 -14.47
CA ALA A 148 3.77 -14.71 -13.05
C ALA A 148 2.59 -15.44 -12.41
N GLN A 149 1.46 -15.53 -13.10
CA GLN A 149 0.29 -16.25 -12.59
C GLN A 149 0.50 -17.76 -12.56
N GLU A 150 1.18 -18.31 -13.58
CA GLU A 150 1.48 -19.74 -13.64
C GLU A 150 2.49 -20.13 -12.55
N ILE A 151 3.52 -19.30 -12.31
CA ILE A 151 4.49 -19.45 -11.22
C ILE A 151 3.81 -19.30 -9.86
N ALA A 152 2.93 -18.31 -9.68
CA ALA A 152 2.19 -18.11 -8.44
C ALA A 152 1.27 -19.30 -8.11
N SER A 153 0.71 -19.99 -9.12
CA SER A 153 -0.09 -21.20 -8.91
C SER A 153 0.71 -22.36 -8.29
N LEU A 154 2.05 -22.31 -8.33
CA LEU A 154 2.88 -23.32 -7.69
C LEU A 154 2.73 -23.31 -6.17
N LEU A 155 2.33 -22.17 -5.59
CA LEU A 155 2.07 -22.02 -4.15
C LEU A 155 0.85 -22.82 -3.69
N ASP A 156 -0.05 -23.19 -4.61
CA ASP A 156 -1.24 -23.98 -4.26
C ASP A 156 -0.91 -25.47 -4.00
N ALA A 157 0.31 -25.90 -4.33
CA ALA A 157 0.73 -27.30 -4.13
C ALA A 157 1.14 -27.57 -2.68
N PRO A 158 0.77 -28.73 -2.10
CA PRO A 158 1.26 -29.14 -0.79
C PRO A 158 2.80 -29.17 -0.75
N GLY A 159 3.40 -28.50 0.23
CA GLY A 159 4.85 -28.44 0.39
C GLY A 159 5.55 -27.56 -0.65
N ALA A 160 4.86 -26.57 -1.23
CA ALA A 160 5.46 -25.59 -2.12
C ALA A 160 6.66 -24.89 -1.48
N ASP A 161 7.72 -24.72 -2.26
CA ASP A 161 8.91 -23.95 -1.89
C ASP A 161 8.60 -22.45 -2.07
N VAL A 162 7.94 -21.86 -1.05
CA VAL A 162 7.45 -20.48 -1.08
C VAL A 162 8.60 -19.50 -1.35
N ASP A 163 9.73 -19.68 -0.68
CA ASP A 163 10.89 -18.78 -0.80
C ASP A 163 11.43 -18.75 -2.23
N HIS A 164 11.53 -19.92 -2.86
CA HIS A 164 11.99 -20.01 -4.25
C HIS A 164 10.99 -19.39 -5.22
N VAL A 165 9.69 -19.65 -5.06
CA VAL A 165 8.66 -19.05 -5.91
C VAL A 165 8.66 -17.53 -5.78
N VAL A 166 8.72 -17.00 -4.55
CA VAL A 166 8.79 -15.56 -4.27
C VAL A 166 10.05 -14.94 -4.88
N TRP A 167 11.21 -15.62 -4.78
CA TRP A 167 12.44 -15.14 -5.41
C TRP A 167 12.24 -14.96 -6.92
N ILE A 168 11.60 -15.90 -7.61
CA ILE A 168 11.34 -15.79 -9.06
C ILE A 168 10.41 -14.60 -9.35
N LEU A 169 9.28 -14.51 -8.62
CA LEU A 169 8.30 -13.44 -8.80
C LEU A 169 8.92 -12.05 -8.64
N ARG A 170 9.82 -11.86 -7.67
CA ARG A 170 10.55 -10.59 -7.46
C ARG A 170 11.42 -10.17 -8.64
N HIS A 171 11.81 -11.10 -9.50
CA HIS A 171 12.65 -10.82 -10.68
C HIS A 171 11.84 -10.72 -11.99
N LEU A 172 10.51 -10.81 -11.93
CA LEU A 172 9.61 -10.48 -13.03
C LEU A 172 9.29 -8.97 -13.02
N SER A 173 8.44 -8.53 -13.94
CA SER A 173 8.00 -7.13 -13.95
C SER A 173 7.23 -6.80 -12.67
N PRO A 174 7.31 -5.56 -12.14
CA PRO A 174 6.59 -5.18 -10.92
C PRO A 174 5.07 -5.34 -11.02
N GLU A 175 4.51 -5.16 -12.21
CA GLU A 175 3.07 -5.33 -12.44
C GLU A 175 2.66 -6.80 -12.33
N ASP A 176 3.42 -7.70 -12.95
CA ASP A 176 3.12 -9.14 -12.92
C ASP A 176 3.37 -9.73 -11.51
N ALA A 177 4.43 -9.27 -10.83
CA ALA A 177 4.73 -9.64 -9.46
C ALA A 177 3.62 -9.19 -8.49
N ARG A 178 3.07 -7.98 -8.66
CA ARG A 178 1.95 -7.50 -7.83
C ARG A 178 0.76 -8.45 -7.90
N GLU A 179 0.32 -8.81 -9.10
CA GLU A 179 -0.85 -9.69 -9.27
C GLU A 179 -0.62 -11.07 -8.63
N ALA A 180 0.62 -11.56 -8.66
CA ALA A 180 1.00 -12.77 -7.95
C ALA A 180 0.96 -12.59 -6.42
N PHE A 181 1.46 -11.48 -5.88
CA PHE A 181 1.41 -11.20 -4.43
C PHE A 181 -0.02 -11.01 -3.92
N VAL A 182 -0.91 -10.40 -4.72
CA VAL A 182 -2.34 -10.32 -4.42
C VAL A 182 -2.99 -11.70 -4.34
N ARG A 183 -2.61 -12.63 -5.22
CA ARG A 183 -3.05 -14.03 -5.11
C ARG A 183 -2.59 -14.65 -3.78
N MET A 184 -1.34 -14.40 -3.38
CA MET A 184 -0.78 -14.93 -2.12
C MET A 184 -1.57 -14.47 -0.89
N VAL A 185 -2.00 -13.20 -0.84
CA VAL A 185 -2.84 -12.68 0.26
C VAL A 185 -4.16 -13.45 0.41
N ASN A 186 -4.64 -14.10 -0.65
CA ASN A 186 -5.88 -14.89 -0.64
C ASN A 186 -5.63 -16.41 -0.58
N ALA A 187 -4.40 -16.84 -0.27
CA ALA A 187 -4.05 -18.25 -0.21
C ALA A 187 -4.76 -18.99 0.93
N LYS A 188 -4.96 -20.31 0.75
CA LYS A 188 -5.63 -21.13 1.76
C LYS A 188 -4.79 -21.27 3.04
N ASP A 189 -3.48 -21.40 2.91
CA ASP A 189 -2.58 -21.54 4.04
C ASP A 189 -2.14 -20.17 4.58
N THR A 190 -1.98 -20.10 5.90
CA THR A 190 -1.63 -18.85 6.59
C THR A 190 -0.23 -18.35 6.25
N ALA A 191 0.74 -19.23 6.02
CA ALA A 191 2.13 -18.83 5.77
C ALA A 191 2.25 -18.04 4.45
N THR A 192 1.60 -18.52 3.39
CA THR A 192 1.55 -17.84 2.10
C THR A 192 0.81 -16.50 2.19
N ARG A 193 -0.30 -16.42 2.94
CA ARG A 193 -1.00 -15.13 3.16
C ARG A 193 -0.11 -14.11 3.83
N ARG A 194 0.59 -14.51 4.90
CA ARG A 194 1.54 -13.63 5.62
C ARG A 194 2.64 -13.11 4.70
N GLU A 195 3.22 -13.98 3.88
CA GLU A 195 4.26 -13.58 2.93
C GLU A 195 3.70 -12.66 1.85
N GLY A 196 2.49 -12.93 1.34
CA GLY A 196 1.78 -12.05 0.41
C GLY A 196 1.60 -10.64 0.97
N VAL A 197 1.14 -10.51 2.22
CA VAL A 197 0.98 -9.20 2.89
C VAL A 197 2.33 -8.50 3.03
N ARG A 198 3.38 -9.21 3.47
CA ARG A 198 4.74 -8.66 3.59
C ARG A 198 5.25 -8.11 2.25
N LEU A 199 5.06 -8.85 1.17
CA LEU A 199 5.48 -8.46 -0.17
C LEU A 199 4.72 -7.23 -0.68
N LEU A 200 3.41 -7.15 -0.43
CA LEU A 200 2.64 -5.95 -0.76
C LEU A 200 3.03 -4.75 0.12
N ALA A 201 3.46 -4.99 1.36
CA ALA A 201 3.88 -3.95 2.30
C ALA A 201 5.22 -3.29 1.93
N GLU A 202 6.11 -3.98 1.18
CA GLU A 202 7.37 -3.39 0.69
C GLU A 202 7.13 -2.11 -0.13
N LYS A 203 6.00 -2.05 -0.84
CA LYS A 203 5.57 -0.86 -1.59
C LYS A 203 4.06 -0.74 -1.62
N VAL A 204 3.53 0.01 -0.64
CA VAL A 204 2.12 0.36 -0.59
C VAL A 204 1.80 1.33 -1.74
N THR A 205 0.78 0.99 -2.54
CA THR A 205 0.29 1.80 -3.67
C THR A 205 -1.23 1.79 -3.66
N PRO A 206 -1.91 2.76 -4.33
CA PRO A 206 -3.37 2.75 -4.43
C PRO A 206 -3.96 1.45 -4.97
N LYS A 207 -3.22 0.70 -5.80
CA LYS A 207 -3.65 -0.61 -6.33
C LYS A 207 -3.52 -1.74 -5.31
N THR A 208 -2.61 -1.65 -4.34
CA THR A 208 -2.39 -2.70 -3.33
C THR A 208 -3.19 -2.46 -2.06
N LEU A 209 -3.61 -1.22 -1.79
CA LEU A 209 -4.40 -0.86 -0.60
C LEU A 209 -5.67 -1.70 -0.37
N PRO A 210 -6.54 -1.94 -1.38
CA PRO A 210 -7.74 -2.75 -1.15
C PRO A 210 -7.43 -4.16 -0.64
N HIS A 211 -6.29 -4.72 -1.03
CA HIS A 211 -5.87 -6.06 -0.61
C HIS A 211 -5.29 -6.06 0.80
N LEU A 212 -4.60 -4.99 1.19
CA LEU A 212 -4.15 -4.80 2.58
C LEU A 212 -5.32 -4.55 3.52
N PHE A 213 -6.35 -3.80 3.08
CA PHE A 213 -7.60 -3.63 3.83
C PHE A 213 -8.33 -4.95 4.03
N ALA A 214 -8.45 -5.78 2.99
CA ALA A 214 -9.02 -7.11 3.13
C ALA A 214 -8.24 -7.98 4.13
N ALA A 215 -6.90 -7.86 4.16
CA ALA A 215 -6.05 -8.58 5.10
C ALA A 215 -6.22 -8.13 6.57
N LEU A 216 -6.76 -6.94 6.85
CA LEU A 216 -7.17 -6.56 8.21
C LEU A 216 -8.31 -7.44 8.74
N GLY A 217 -9.09 -8.08 7.86
CA GLY A 217 -10.15 -9.03 8.22
C GLY A 217 -9.73 -10.50 8.21
N ASP A 218 -8.43 -10.80 8.11
CA ASP A 218 -7.96 -12.19 8.03
C ASP A 218 -8.29 -12.99 9.29
N THR A 219 -8.55 -14.28 9.14
CA THR A 219 -8.78 -15.20 10.27
C THR A 219 -7.57 -15.31 11.21
N ASP A 220 -6.35 -15.12 10.70
CA ASP A 220 -5.11 -15.24 11.46
C ASP A 220 -4.61 -13.88 11.96
N ALA A 221 -4.32 -13.80 13.26
CA ALA A 221 -3.90 -12.56 13.90
C ALA A 221 -2.54 -12.04 13.40
N ASP A 222 -1.62 -12.92 13.01
CA ASP A 222 -0.33 -12.46 12.52
C ASP A 222 -0.44 -11.87 11.10
N VAL A 223 -1.39 -12.34 10.28
CA VAL A 223 -1.72 -11.70 8.99
C VAL A 223 -2.29 -10.30 9.22
N ARG A 224 -3.27 -10.17 10.14
CA ARG A 224 -3.86 -8.86 10.49
C ARG A 224 -2.82 -7.89 11.03
N LEU A 225 -1.93 -8.36 11.92
CA LEU A 225 -0.84 -7.57 12.48
C LEU A 225 0.10 -7.02 11.39
N LEU A 226 0.48 -7.86 10.42
CA LEU A 226 1.30 -7.43 9.29
C LEU A 226 0.59 -6.40 8.42
N ALA A 227 -0.71 -6.57 8.19
CA ALA A 227 -1.50 -5.60 7.45
C ALA A 227 -1.54 -4.25 8.18
N VAL A 228 -1.79 -4.24 9.49
CA VAL A 228 -1.73 -3.01 10.31
C VAL A 228 -0.38 -2.31 10.18
N GLN A 229 0.72 -3.05 10.32
CA GLN A 229 2.08 -2.50 10.21
C GLN A 229 2.33 -1.91 8.81
N ALA A 230 1.87 -2.59 7.76
CA ALA A 230 2.01 -2.11 6.38
C ALA A 230 1.28 -0.77 6.16
N LEU A 231 0.10 -0.60 6.76
CA LEU A 231 -0.71 0.60 6.60
C LEU A 231 -0.24 1.77 7.47
N ALA A 232 0.44 1.49 8.59
CA ALA A 232 0.87 2.50 9.56
C ALA A 232 1.86 3.54 9.00
N ASP A 233 2.65 3.17 8.00
CA ASP A 233 3.63 4.04 7.35
C ASP A 233 3.07 4.72 6.07
N SER A 234 1.80 4.47 5.74
CA SER A 234 1.15 5.07 4.57
C SER A 234 0.85 6.55 4.83
N PRO A 235 1.17 7.48 3.91
CA PRO A 235 0.77 8.88 4.01
C PRO A 235 -0.71 9.12 3.65
N ASP A 236 -1.47 8.06 3.35
CA ASP A 236 -2.83 8.13 2.82
C ASP A 236 -3.88 8.09 3.95
N ASP A 237 -4.83 9.02 3.88
CA ASP A 237 -5.90 9.19 4.86
C ASP A 237 -6.92 8.06 4.90
N SER A 238 -7.00 7.25 3.83
CA SER A 238 -7.92 6.12 3.74
C SER A 238 -7.62 4.98 4.72
N MET A 239 -6.50 5.04 5.46
CA MET A 239 -6.15 4.03 6.47
C MET A 239 -6.92 4.15 7.78
N THR A 240 -7.41 5.34 8.15
CA THR A 240 -7.96 5.57 9.51
C THR A 240 -9.23 4.77 9.73
N THR A 241 -10.22 4.87 8.84
CA THR A 241 -11.51 4.18 8.99
C THR A 241 -11.37 2.65 9.03
N PRO A 242 -10.58 1.98 8.16
CA PRO A 242 -10.32 0.54 8.29
C PRO A 242 -9.65 0.14 9.61
N LEU A 243 -8.69 0.94 10.11
CA LEU A 243 -8.03 0.68 11.39
C LEU A 243 -8.98 0.88 12.58
N GLU A 244 -9.85 1.90 12.53
CA GLU A 244 -10.89 2.14 13.54
C GLU A 244 -11.89 0.98 13.59
N ALA A 245 -12.36 0.52 12.43
CA ALA A 245 -13.25 -0.65 12.32
C ALA A 245 -12.57 -1.90 12.90
N LEU A 246 -11.30 -2.13 12.60
CA LEU A 246 -10.53 -3.23 13.18
C LEU A 246 -10.48 -3.12 14.71
N ILE A 247 -10.19 -1.93 15.26
CA ILE A 247 -10.13 -1.72 16.72
C ILE A 247 -11.45 -2.04 17.41
N GLY A 248 -12.59 -1.80 16.75
CA GLY A 248 -13.92 -2.09 17.30
C GLY A 248 -14.22 -3.58 17.45
N ASP A 249 -13.70 -4.42 16.54
CA ASP A 249 -14.03 -5.85 16.46
C ASP A 249 -12.88 -6.79 16.87
N GLU A 250 -11.65 -6.28 16.98
CA GLU A 250 -10.45 -7.07 17.24
C GLU A 250 -10.38 -7.62 18.67
N LYS A 251 -9.91 -8.87 18.79
CA LYS A 251 -9.77 -9.60 20.06
C LYS A 251 -8.32 -9.92 20.41
N ASP A 252 -7.42 -9.97 19.44
CA ASP A 252 -5.99 -10.18 19.69
C ASP A 252 -5.35 -8.85 20.14
N GLU A 253 -4.90 -8.82 21.39
CA GLU A 253 -4.29 -7.66 22.04
C GLU A 253 -3.07 -7.10 21.29
N ARG A 254 -2.30 -7.96 20.59
CA ARG A 254 -1.13 -7.51 19.81
C ARG A 254 -1.57 -6.70 18.60
N VAL A 255 -2.61 -7.18 17.90
CA VAL A 255 -3.20 -6.48 16.76
C VAL A 255 -3.86 -5.19 17.21
N LEU A 256 -4.62 -5.24 18.30
CA LEU A 256 -5.29 -4.07 18.88
C LEU A 256 -4.28 -2.97 19.25
N SER A 257 -3.21 -3.34 19.96
CA SER A 257 -2.15 -2.41 20.34
C SER A 257 -1.46 -1.80 19.12
N ALA A 258 -1.10 -2.63 18.13
CA ALA A 258 -0.48 -2.16 16.89
C ALA A 258 -1.40 -1.22 16.11
N ALA A 259 -2.70 -1.54 16.02
CA ALA A 259 -3.67 -0.73 15.29
C ALA A 259 -3.86 0.64 15.96
N ARG A 260 -3.93 0.68 17.29
CA ARG A 260 -3.98 1.93 18.06
C ARG A 260 -2.72 2.77 17.87
N MET A 261 -1.53 2.16 17.88
CA MET A 261 -0.27 2.88 17.63
C MET A 261 -0.19 3.41 16.20
N ALA A 262 -0.64 2.62 15.21
CA ALA A 262 -0.69 3.04 13.82
C ALA A 262 -1.63 4.24 13.65
N LEU A 263 -2.82 4.17 14.24
CA LEU A 263 -3.80 5.24 14.22
C LEU A 263 -3.28 6.50 14.93
N ASP A 264 -2.68 6.37 16.12
CA ASP A 264 -2.03 7.46 16.86
C ASP A 264 -1.00 8.18 15.98
N ARG A 265 -0.11 7.42 15.34
CA ARG A 265 0.93 7.99 14.47
C ARG A 265 0.34 8.73 13.27
N LEU A 266 -0.68 8.15 12.63
CA LEU A 266 -1.37 8.76 11.49
C LEU A 266 -2.05 10.07 11.91
N LEU A 267 -2.74 10.08 13.05
CA LEU A 267 -3.45 11.27 13.56
C LEU A 267 -2.49 12.36 14.05
N ARG A 268 -1.40 12.00 14.73
CA ARG A 268 -0.32 12.95 15.12
C ARG A 268 0.31 13.61 13.90
N SER A 269 0.57 12.87 12.83
CA SER A 269 1.15 13.46 11.62
C SER A 269 0.26 14.55 11.00
N LYS A 270 -1.05 14.50 11.28
CA LYS A 270 -2.03 15.51 10.87
C LYS A 270 -2.24 16.63 11.89
N GLY A 271 -1.59 16.56 13.05
CA GLY A 271 -1.80 17.49 14.17
C GLY A 271 -3.22 17.43 14.73
N ILE A 272 -3.84 16.25 14.74
CA ILE A 272 -5.15 16.03 15.37
C ILE A 272 -4.89 15.69 16.84
N GLY A 273 -5.42 16.52 17.74
CA GLY A 273 -5.37 16.39 19.19
C GLY A 273 -6.52 15.57 19.80
N ALA A 274 -7.68 15.58 19.16
CA ALA A 274 -8.85 14.78 19.51
C ALA A 274 -9.80 14.68 18.31
N TYR A 275 -10.51 13.56 18.16
CA TYR A 275 -11.42 13.33 17.04
C TYR A 275 -12.64 12.51 17.47
N TRP A 276 -13.84 13.06 17.25
CA TRP A 276 -15.12 12.42 17.51
C TRP A 276 -15.87 12.21 16.20
N SER A 277 -15.84 10.99 15.66
CA SER A 277 -16.58 10.60 14.44
C SER A 277 -18.03 10.22 14.73
N PHE A 278 -18.34 9.71 15.92
CA PHE A 278 -19.65 9.15 16.29
C PHE A 278 -20.09 7.90 15.52
N ASP A 279 -19.19 7.27 14.75
CA ASP A 279 -19.50 6.12 13.88
C ASP A 279 -19.90 4.84 14.64
N ASP A 280 -19.47 4.71 15.90
CA ASP A 280 -19.89 3.63 16.79
C ASP A 280 -21.42 3.64 17.03
N GLY A 281 -22.09 4.78 16.81
CA GLY A 281 -23.51 4.97 17.06
C GLY A 281 -23.89 4.83 18.53
N SER A 282 -22.94 5.11 19.42
CA SER A 282 -23.15 5.13 20.86
C SER A 282 -24.22 6.15 21.24
N THR A 283 -24.96 5.84 22.29
CA THR A 283 -26.00 6.72 22.86
C THR A 283 -25.58 7.35 24.18
N THR A 284 -24.39 6.99 24.69
CA THR A 284 -23.95 7.38 26.04
C THR A 284 -22.52 7.92 26.08
N VAL A 285 -21.66 7.47 25.17
CA VAL A 285 -20.25 7.85 25.10
C VAL A 285 -19.93 8.39 23.71
N ALA A 286 -19.36 9.58 23.64
CA ALA A 286 -18.75 10.12 22.44
C ALA A 286 -17.27 9.74 22.44
N THR A 287 -16.94 8.65 21.77
CA THR A 287 -15.59 8.09 21.76
C THR A 287 -14.60 9.04 21.06
N ASP A 288 -13.49 9.36 21.73
CA ASP A 288 -12.33 9.99 21.10
C ASP A 288 -11.52 8.92 20.36
N VAL A 289 -11.63 8.98 19.03
CA VAL A 289 -11.04 8.04 18.10
C VAL A 289 -9.50 8.07 18.15
N THR A 290 -8.91 9.18 18.61
CA THR A 290 -7.44 9.24 18.81
C THR A 290 -6.98 8.33 19.96
N GLY A 291 -7.86 8.05 20.92
CA GLY A 291 -7.56 7.29 22.12
C GLY A 291 -6.78 8.08 23.19
N TRP A 292 -6.72 9.42 23.11
CA TRP A 292 -5.98 10.27 24.06
C TRP A 292 -6.85 10.78 25.22
N GLY A 293 -7.85 9.97 25.60
CA GLY A 293 -8.64 10.22 26.80
C GLY A 293 -9.53 11.45 26.71
N ALA A 294 -9.96 11.84 25.50
CA ALA A 294 -10.93 12.93 25.30
C ALA A 294 -12.38 12.40 25.11
N ASP A 295 -12.69 11.20 25.59
CA ASP A 295 -14.03 10.62 25.55
C ASP A 295 -15.05 11.53 26.23
N GLY A 296 -16.21 11.69 25.58
CA GLY A 296 -17.33 12.49 26.06
C GLY A 296 -18.50 11.68 26.57
N LYS A 297 -19.35 12.32 27.37
CA LYS A 297 -20.67 11.82 27.74
C LYS A 297 -21.73 12.43 26.84
N ILE A 298 -22.48 11.58 26.14
CA ILE A 298 -23.64 12.00 25.34
C ILE A 298 -24.84 12.19 26.26
N LEU A 299 -25.48 13.35 26.17
CA LEU A 299 -26.65 13.73 26.94
C LEU A 299 -27.74 14.21 25.98
N GLY A 300 -28.82 13.45 25.82
CA GLY A 300 -29.98 13.86 25.01
C GLY A 300 -29.84 13.77 23.48
N ALA A 301 -28.62 13.82 22.94
CA ALA A 301 -28.38 13.65 21.50
C ALA A 301 -28.55 12.18 21.04
N LYS A 302 -28.96 11.98 19.78
CA LYS A 302 -29.28 10.65 19.24
C LYS A 302 -28.47 10.32 17.99
N PRO A 303 -28.00 9.08 17.82
CA PRO A 303 -27.28 8.67 16.63
C PRO A 303 -28.19 8.66 15.40
N VAL A 304 -27.73 9.25 14.31
CA VAL A 304 -28.40 9.32 13.00
C VAL A 304 -27.38 9.05 11.88
N ARG A 305 -27.84 8.98 10.64
CA ARG A 305 -26.92 8.92 9.49
C ARG A 305 -26.18 10.25 9.35
N GLY A 306 -24.84 10.18 9.34
CA GLY A 306 -23.97 11.34 9.27
C GLY A 306 -23.66 11.80 7.85
N LYS A 307 -22.79 12.81 7.78
CA LYS A 307 -22.09 13.22 6.56
C LYS A 307 -21.18 12.08 6.10
N ARG A 308 -20.46 11.48 7.05
CA ARG A 308 -19.82 10.17 6.97
C ARG A 308 -20.48 9.25 8.00
N GLY A 309 -20.49 7.94 7.72
CA GLY A 309 -21.09 6.91 8.58
C GLY A 309 -22.30 7.36 9.42
N LYS A 310 -22.10 7.54 10.73
CA LYS A 310 -23.10 8.04 11.69
C LYS A 310 -22.67 9.36 12.31
N ALA A 311 -23.65 10.10 12.81
CA ALA A 311 -23.48 11.40 13.48
C ALA A 311 -24.45 11.51 14.67
N LEU A 312 -24.40 12.63 15.39
CA LEU A 312 -25.37 12.95 16.44
C LEU A 312 -26.36 14.03 15.99
N HIS A 313 -27.65 13.76 16.20
CA HIS A 313 -28.73 14.75 16.10
C HIS A 313 -29.01 15.35 17.47
N PHE A 314 -29.07 16.68 17.52
CA PHE A 314 -29.31 17.52 18.69
C PHE A 314 -30.68 18.18 18.51
N ASP A 315 -31.57 17.98 19.47
CA ASP A 315 -32.97 18.42 19.42
C ASP A 315 -33.22 19.78 20.11
N GLY A 316 -32.15 20.48 20.50
CA GLY A 316 -32.22 21.74 21.25
C GLY A 316 -32.10 21.59 22.76
N GLU A 317 -31.98 20.36 23.28
CA GLU A 317 -31.69 20.10 24.70
C GLU A 317 -30.44 19.22 24.87
N GLY A 318 -30.14 18.38 23.86
CA GLY A 318 -28.97 17.52 23.88
C GLY A 318 -27.62 18.25 23.77
N TYR A 319 -26.56 17.64 24.31
CA TYR A 319 -25.16 18.03 24.14
C TYR A 319 -24.21 16.88 24.47
N VAL A 320 -22.92 17.04 24.13
CA VAL A 320 -21.84 16.16 24.58
C VAL A 320 -20.96 16.91 25.57
N SER A 321 -20.79 16.36 26.77
CA SER A 321 -19.85 16.85 27.79
C SER A 321 -18.51 16.14 27.62
N LEU A 322 -17.47 16.86 27.25
CA LEU A 322 -16.11 16.34 27.04
C LEU A 322 -15.20 16.58 28.26
N GLY A 323 -15.71 17.21 29.33
CA GLY A 323 -14.93 17.54 30.50
C GLY A 323 -13.73 18.45 30.15
N LYS A 324 -12.56 18.17 30.75
CA LYS A 324 -11.31 18.90 30.44
C LYS A 324 -10.31 17.90 29.89
N PRO A 325 -10.29 17.68 28.56
CA PRO A 325 -9.38 16.69 27.98
C PRO A 325 -7.93 17.10 28.25
N GLY A 326 -7.22 16.27 29.02
CA GLY A 326 -5.89 16.58 29.54
C GLY A 326 -4.81 16.60 28.45
N ASP A 327 -4.91 15.67 27.50
CA ASP A 327 -3.95 15.52 26.39
C ASP A 327 -4.26 16.44 25.20
N LEU A 328 -5.48 17.01 25.14
CA LEU A 328 -5.81 18.05 24.16
C LEU A 328 -5.27 19.41 24.61
N ASN A 329 -4.00 19.64 24.28
CA ASN A 329 -3.37 20.93 24.47
C ASN A 329 -3.81 21.91 23.38
N ILE A 330 -4.47 22.99 23.78
CA ILE A 330 -4.83 24.13 22.92
C ILE A 330 -4.45 25.46 23.58
N GLY A 331 -3.74 25.37 24.71
CA GLY A 331 -3.34 26.51 25.53
C GLY A 331 -2.00 27.04 25.08
N ASN A 332 -1.90 28.37 24.97
CA ASN A 332 -0.66 29.08 24.64
C ASN A 332 -0.02 28.67 23.30
N GLN A 333 -0.82 28.14 22.38
CA GLN A 333 -0.34 27.64 21.09
C GLN A 333 -1.40 27.81 19.99
N PRO A 334 -1.02 27.76 18.71
CA PRO A 334 -1.98 27.74 17.61
C PRO A 334 -2.81 26.45 17.66
N PHE A 335 -4.06 26.53 17.24
CA PHE A 335 -4.95 25.36 17.19
C PHE A 335 -6.02 25.57 16.12
N ALA A 336 -6.71 24.50 15.77
CA ALA A 336 -7.90 24.56 14.93
C ALA A 336 -8.99 23.63 15.45
N VAL A 337 -10.25 23.94 15.14
CA VAL A 337 -11.38 23.09 15.47
C VAL A 337 -12.29 23.01 14.26
N THR A 338 -12.66 21.78 13.87
CA THR A 338 -13.46 21.51 12.68
C THR A 338 -14.71 20.74 13.06
N ALA A 339 -15.81 20.93 12.32
CA ALA A 339 -17.00 20.11 12.42
C ALA A 339 -17.80 20.15 11.11
N TRP A 340 -18.42 19.05 10.76
CA TRP A 340 -19.53 19.03 9.81
C TRP A 340 -20.84 19.29 10.57
N ILE A 341 -21.66 20.19 10.04
CA ILE A 341 -22.97 20.50 10.61
C ILE A 341 -24.06 20.47 9.55
N LYS A 342 -25.26 20.07 9.96
CA LYS A 342 -26.50 20.20 9.20
C LYS A 342 -27.54 20.90 10.08
N PRO A 343 -27.51 22.24 10.13
CA PRO A 343 -28.30 23.00 11.10
C PRO A 343 -29.79 23.01 10.73
N GLU A 344 -30.66 22.81 11.72
CA GLU A 344 -32.12 22.96 11.62
C GLU A 344 -32.58 24.32 12.15
N ALA A 345 -31.74 25.00 12.95
CA ALA A 345 -31.93 26.36 13.43
C ALA A 345 -30.72 27.26 13.10
N GLY A 346 -30.94 28.58 13.08
CA GLY A 346 -29.92 29.57 12.71
C GLY A 346 -28.96 29.98 13.83
N THR A 347 -29.22 29.56 15.06
CA THR A 347 -28.40 29.91 16.24
C THR A 347 -28.12 28.65 17.04
N GLY A 348 -26.90 28.52 17.53
CA GLY A 348 -26.51 27.38 18.36
C GLY A 348 -25.00 27.17 18.41
N VAL A 349 -24.51 26.62 19.52
CA VAL A 349 -23.09 26.30 19.71
C VAL A 349 -22.75 24.97 19.07
N VAL A 350 -21.80 24.96 18.14
CA VAL A 350 -21.30 23.71 17.53
C VAL A 350 -20.30 23.05 18.48
N VAL A 351 -19.27 23.77 18.88
CA VAL A 351 -18.27 23.31 19.86
C VAL A 351 -17.69 24.50 20.62
N ALA A 352 -17.55 24.35 21.93
CA ALA A 352 -17.00 25.40 22.80
C ALA A 352 -16.11 24.80 23.90
N ARG A 353 -15.17 25.61 24.40
CA ARG A 353 -14.35 25.26 25.59
C ARG A 353 -14.02 26.52 26.38
N GLY A 354 -14.15 26.44 27.71
CA GLY A 354 -13.46 27.30 28.68
C GLY A 354 -14.20 28.49 29.28
N GLY A 355 -15.25 28.98 28.61
CA GLY A 355 -16.16 29.98 29.16
C GLY A 355 -15.59 31.40 29.31
N ALA A 356 -16.26 32.25 30.09
CA ALA A 356 -16.05 33.71 30.14
C ALA A 356 -14.69 34.19 30.70
N TRP A 357 -13.84 33.27 31.15
CA TRP A 357 -12.47 33.58 31.58
C TRP A 357 -11.52 33.55 30.40
N CYS A 358 -11.51 32.43 29.69
CA CYS A 358 -10.80 32.25 28.44
C CYS A 358 -11.34 31.00 27.77
N GLY A 359 -11.36 31.00 26.45
CA GLY A 359 -11.98 29.93 25.71
C GLY A 359 -12.16 30.24 24.24
N TYR A 360 -12.82 29.33 23.55
CA TYR A 360 -13.27 29.52 22.18
C TYR A 360 -14.68 28.96 22.00
N SER A 361 -15.34 29.41 20.94
CA SER A 361 -16.61 28.87 20.49
C SER A 361 -16.72 28.94 18.97
N LEU A 362 -17.01 27.81 18.36
CA LEU A 362 -17.50 27.69 16.99
C LEU A 362 -19.02 27.57 17.06
N HIS A 363 -19.74 28.48 16.40
CA HIS A 363 -21.17 28.63 16.59
C HIS A 363 -21.87 29.24 15.38
N LEU A 364 -23.20 29.19 15.40
CA LEU A 364 -24.07 29.95 14.52
C LEU A 364 -24.79 31.05 15.32
N LYS A 365 -24.98 32.21 14.70
CA LYS A 365 -25.83 33.27 15.21
C LYS A 365 -26.65 33.89 14.08
N ASP A 366 -27.97 33.79 14.15
CA ASP A 366 -28.91 34.33 13.14
C ASP A 366 -28.66 33.82 11.69
N GLY A 367 -28.09 32.62 11.58
CA GLY A 367 -27.69 31.95 10.34
C GLY A 367 -26.26 32.23 9.91
N PHE A 368 -25.54 33.13 10.60
CA PHE A 368 -24.14 33.44 10.30
C PHE A 368 -23.22 32.53 11.11
N PRO A 369 -22.37 31.72 10.45
CA PRO A 369 -21.33 31.01 11.16
C PRO A 369 -20.27 31.97 11.68
N ALA A 370 -19.77 31.69 12.88
CA ALA A 370 -18.76 32.48 13.54
C ALA A 370 -17.82 31.58 14.36
N PHE A 371 -16.56 32.00 14.42
CA PHE A 371 -15.58 31.44 15.35
C PHE A 371 -15.00 32.58 16.18
N GLY A 372 -14.92 32.39 17.48
CA GLY A 372 -14.34 33.41 18.33
C GLY A 372 -13.69 32.87 19.57
N ILE A 373 -12.84 33.72 20.16
CA ILE A 373 -12.08 33.42 21.36
C ILE A 373 -12.21 34.54 22.39
N GLN A 374 -11.99 34.16 23.64
CA GLN A 374 -11.72 35.07 24.74
C GLN A 374 -10.42 34.64 25.42
N ARG A 375 -9.58 35.61 25.77
CA ARG A 375 -8.24 35.32 26.34
C ARG A 375 -8.17 35.59 27.83
N VAL A 376 -8.89 36.60 28.30
CA VAL A 376 -8.90 37.02 29.69
C VAL A 376 -10.32 37.41 30.10
N ARG A 377 -10.63 37.21 31.39
CA ARG A 377 -11.92 37.60 31.97
C ARG A 377 -12.13 39.11 31.77
N ASP A 378 -13.34 39.47 31.36
CA ASP A 378 -13.76 40.86 31.09
C ASP A 378 -12.94 41.57 29.99
N GLY A 379 -12.10 40.83 29.24
CA GLY A 379 -11.37 41.33 28.08
C GLY A 379 -12.22 41.34 26.79
N PRO A 380 -11.69 41.93 25.70
CA PRO A 380 -12.37 41.91 24.42
C PRO A 380 -12.52 40.48 23.89
N THR A 381 -13.71 40.18 23.36
CA THR A 381 -13.92 38.98 22.54
C THR A 381 -13.38 39.25 21.14
N HIS A 382 -12.76 38.23 20.55
CA HIS A 382 -12.26 38.29 19.19
C HIS A 382 -13.08 37.31 18.36
N ILE A 383 -13.85 37.80 17.39
CA ILE A 383 -14.82 36.99 16.65
C ILE A 383 -14.65 37.24 15.15
N ALA A 384 -14.52 36.17 14.39
CA ALA A 384 -14.58 36.15 12.94
C ALA A 384 -15.96 35.60 12.53
N THR A 385 -16.82 36.47 12.02
CA THR A 385 -18.18 36.14 11.59
C THR A 385 -18.27 36.22 10.07
N SER A 386 -18.83 35.19 9.45
CA SER A 386 -19.11 35.17 8.01
C SER A 386 -20.04 36.31 7.60
N GLU A 387 -19.82 36.90 6.43
CA GLU A 387 -20.73 37.87 5.81
C GLU A 387 -21.97 37.18 5.19
N GLU A 388 -21.89 35.88 4.94
CA GLU A 388 -22.96 35.09 4.34
C GLU A 388 -23.61 34.15 5.36
N LYS A 389 -24.93 34.00 5.24
CA LYS A 389 -25.68 32.99 5.97
C LYS A 389 -25.50 31.62 5.33
N ILE A 390 -25.48 30.58 6.15
CA ILE A 390 -25.51 29.21 5.66
C ILE A 390 -26.95 28.69 5.56
N PRO A 391 -27.28 27.87 4.55
CA PRO A 391 -28.61 27.29 4.41
C PRO A 391 -28.90 26.26 5.51
N LEU A 392 -30.14 26.28 6.01
CA LEU A 392 -30.61 25.23 6.91
C LEU A 392 -30.77 23.90 6.16
N ASN A 393 -30.64 22.79 6.89
CA ASN A 393 -30.78 21.42 6.41
C ASN A 393 -29.78 21.02 5.30
N VAL A 394 -28.67 21.74 5.19
CA VAL A 394 -27.59 21.46 4.23
C VAL A 394 -26.29 21.26 5.00
N TRP A 395 -25.56 20.19 4.64
CA TRP A 395 -24.25 19.92 5.21
C TRP A 395 -23.27 21.06 4.90
N THR A 396 -22.69 21.62 5.96
CA THR A 396 -21.70 22.69 5.91
C THR A 396 -20.52 22.30 6.79
N HIS A 397 -19.30 22.40 6.25
CA HIS A 397 -18.08 22.19 7.02
C HIS A 397 -17.61 23.54 7.59
N LEU A 398 -17.44 23.61 8.90
CA LEU A 398 -16.92 24.80 9.58
C LEU A 398 -15.54 24.51 10.15
N THR A 399 -14.64 25.49 10.04
CA THR A 399 -13.31 25.42 10.65
C THR A 399 -12.93 26.73 11.28
N GLY A 400 -12.68 26.71 12.59
CA GLY A 400 -12.07 27.82 13.32
C GLY A 400 -10.57 27.58 13.46
N VAL A 401 -9.76 28.60 13.17
CA VAL A 401 -8.29 28.53 13.32
C VAL A 401 -7.82 29.69 14.19
N VAL A 402 -6.94 29.41 15.14
CA VAL A 402 -6.25 30.42 15.95
C VAL A 402 -4.76 30.40 15.64
N GLU A 403 -4.23 31.56 15.29
CA GLU A 403 -2.82 31.85 15.17
C GLU A 403 -2.43 32.98 16.14
N GLU A 404 -1.14 33.31 16.22
CA GLU A 404 -0.63 34.24 17.23
C GLU A 404 -1.28 35.64 17.14
N LYS A 405 -1.56 36.11 15.93
CA LYS A 405 -2.05 37.49 15.69
C LYS A 405 -3.41 37.56 15.01
N ARG A 406 -3.99 36.42 14.65
CA ARG A 406 -5.29 36.35 13.99
C ARG A 406 -6.04 35.07 14.35
N LEU A 407 -7.36 35.14 14.25
CA LEU A 407 -8.21 33.97 14.17
C LEU A 407 -9.00 34.02 12.86
N GLN A 408 -9.34 32.87 12.32
CA GLN A 408 -9.99 32.73 11.03
C GLN A 408 -11.15 31.75 11.10
N LEU A 409 -12.17 32.01 10.30
CA LEU A 409 -13.28 31.10 10.06
C LEU A 409 -13.27 30.70 8.59
N PHE A 410 -13.34 29.40 8.35
CA PHE A 410 -13.54 28.82 7.03
C PHE A 410 -14.89 28.13 6.97
N VAL A 411 -15.55 28.24 5.82
CA VAL A 411 -16.82 27.59 5.50
C VAL A 411 -16.60 26.79 4.22
N ASN A 412 -16.86 25.48 4.26
CA ASN A 412 -16.69 24.56 3.12
C ASN A 412 -15.29 24.65 2.46
N GLY A 413 -14.25 24.78 3.28
CA GLY A 413 -12.87 24.86 2.80
C GLY A 413 -12.42 26.22 2.28
N VAL A 414 -13.26 27.26 2.37
CA VAL A 414 -12.97 28.62 1.89
C VAL A 414 -12.94 29.58 3.08
N LEU A 415 -11.96 30.50 3.10
CA LEU A 415 -11.87 31.54 4.12
C LEU A 415 -13.11 32.44 4.04
N ALA A 416 -13.91 32.45 5.10
CA ALA A 416 -15.15 33.22 5.19
C ALA A 416 -14.99 34.50 6.02
N ALA A 417 -14.17 34.46 7.07
CA ALA A 417 -13.91 35.62 7.93
C ALA A 417 -12.56 35.54 8.65
N SER A 418 -12.09 36.69 9.12
CA SER A 418 -10.86 36.80 9.92
C SER A 418 -10.96 37.95 10.92
N ALA A 419 -10.35 37.80 12.10
CA ALA A 419 -10.27 38.83 13.12
C ALA A 419 -8.86 38.86 13.75
N LYS A 420 -8.42 40.04 14.20
CA LYS A 420 -7.14 40.19 14.90
C LYS A 420 -7.26 39.70 16.33
N THR A 421 -6.22 39.02 16.83
CA THR A 421 -6.02 38.71 18.25
C THR A 421 -4.65 39.19 18.70
N SER A 422 -4.46 39.36 20.01
CA SER A 422 -3.21 39.75 20.64
C SER A 422 -2.40 38.56 21.20
N GLY A 423 -2.76 37.34 20.81
CA GLY A 423 -2.11 36.09 21.22
C GLY A 423 -3.07 34.91 21.26
N PHE A 424 -2.55 33.78 21.73
CA PHE A 424 -3.30 32.54 21.91
C PHE A 424 -4.22 32.55 23.14
N VAL A 425 -5.13 31.59 23.21
CA VAL A 425 -5.93 31.30 24.41
C VAL A 425 -4.99 30.74 25.49
N PRO A 426 -4.96 31.26 26.73
CA PRO A 426 -3.94 30.88 27.72
C PRO A 426 -4.03 29.45 28.28
N GLY A 427 -5.03 28.66 27.89
CA GLY A 427 -5.18 27.25 28.26
C GLY A 427 -5.78 26.99 29.65
N ASN A 428 -5.80 27.97 30.55
CA ASN A 428 -6.45 27.89 31.86
C ASN A 428 -7.98 28.02 31.78
N THR A 429 -8.58 27.24 30.88
CA THR A 429 -10.00 27.25 30.57
C THR A 429 -10.81 26.87 31.81
N GLY A 430 -11.69 27.79 32.24
CA GLY A 430 -12.46 27.66 33.48
C GLY A 430 -13.50 26.54 33.41
N GLN A 431 -14.18 26.44 32.27
CA GLN A 431 -15.20 25.43 31.99
C GLN A 431 -14.70 24.25 31.16
N GLU A 432 -15.53 23.22 31.09
CA GLU A 432 -15.33 22.05 30.23
C GLU A 432 -15.40 22.41 28.74
N MET A 433 -15.05 21.42 27.91
CA MET A 433 -15.32 21.41 26.49
C MET A 433 -16.65 20.70 26.23
N VAL A 434 -17.42 21.22 25.30
CA VAL A 434 -18.78 20.74 24.99
C VAL A 434 -19.04 20.81 23.49
N ILE A 435 -19.84 19.88 22.97
CA ILE A 435 -20.35 19.87 21.60
C ILE A 435 -21.87 20.04 21.67
N GLY A 436 -22.42 20.96 20.88
CA GLY A 436 -23.86 21.20 20.76
C GLY A 436 -24.46 22.16 21.80
N PHE A 437 -23.68 22.69 22.75
CA PHE A 437 -24.16 23.59 23.80
C PHE A 437 -23.02 24.37 24.47
N ASP A 438 -23.34 25.42 25.24
CA ASP A 438 -22.43 26.05 26.20
C ASP A 438 -23.14 26.26 27.56
N THR A 439 -22.55 25.72 28.63
CA THR A 439 -23.12 25.54 29.98
C THR A 439 -23.38 26.82 30.80
N GLY A 440 -23.69 27.94 30.15
CA GLY A 440 -24.13 29.14 30.86
C GLY A 440 -23.04 30.21 31.06
N ASN A 441 -21.86 30.10 30.44
CA ASN A 441 -20.85 31.16 30.56
C ASN A 441 -19.97 31.30 29.31
N SER A 442 -20.58 31.46 28.14
CA SER A 442 -19.90 31.43 26.84
C SER A 442 -18.76 32.44 26.68
N PRO A 443 -17.63 32.04 26.04
CA PRO A 443 -16.52 32.95 25.77
C PRO A 443 -16.89 34.06 24.76
N VAL A 444 -17.98 33.90 24.01
CA VAL A 444 -18.39 34.85 22.95
C VAL A 444 -19.86 35.24 23.02
N GLY A 445 -20.53 34.93 24.13
CA GLY A 445 -21.92 35.32 24.37
C GLY A 445 -22.96 34.58 23.52
N VAL A 446 -22.64 33.38 23.03
CA VAL A 446 -23.59 32.46 22.37
C VAL A 446 -23.70 31.19 23.18
N MET A 447 -24.92 30.88 23.61
CA MET A 447 -25.20 29.91 24.67
C MET A 447 -26.35 28.95 24.30
N ASP A 448 -26.99 29.22 23.17
CA ASP A 448 -28.09 28.43 22.66
C ASP A 448 -27.62 27.02 22.29
N HIS A 449 -28.48 26.03 22.56
CA HIS A 449 -28.28 24.68 22.07
C HIS A 449 -28.28 24.66 20.55
N PHE A 450 -27.44 23.81 19.99
CA PHE A 450 -27.50 23.49 18.58
C PHE A 450 -28.73 22.62 18.30
N VAL A 451 -29.45 22.97 17.23
CA VAL A 451 -30.56 22.16 16.71
C VAL A 451 -30.18 21.69 15.31
N GLY A 452 -30.06 20.38 15.12
CA GLY A 452 -29.63 19.76 13.86
C GLY A 452 -28.63 18.63 14.08
N ILE A 453 -27.84 18.30 13.05
CA ILE A 453 -26.85 17.21 13.09
C ILE A 453 -25.43 17.78 13.17
N ILE A 454 -24.58 17.24 14.06
CA ILE A 454 -23.14 17.50 14.10
C ILE A 454 -22.39 16.19 13.86
N ASP A 455 -21.34 16.25 13.06
CA ASP A 455 -20.53 15.12 12.65
C ASP A 455 -19.03 15.51 12.56
N GLU A 456 -18.15 14.52 12.60
CA GLU A 456 -16.72 14.67 12.26
C GLU A 456 -15.99 15.81 13.03
N VAL A 457 -16.21 15.90 14.34
CA VAL A 457 -15.64 16.97 15.17
C VAL A 457 -14.17 16.68 15.44
N ARG A 458 -13.27 17.60 15.07
CA ARG A 458 -11.83 17.44 15.32
C ARG A 458 -11.27 18.67 16.01
N ALA A 459 -10.41 18.45 16.99
CA ALA A 459 -9.59 19.49 17.58
C ALA A 459 -8.13 19.22 17.21
N HIS A 460 -7.47 20.23 16.67
CA HIS A 460 -6.08 20.17 16.22
C HIS A 460 -5.20 20.98 17.16
N ASP A 461 -4.08 20.42 17.58
CA ASP A 461 -3.08 21.09 18.43
C ASP A 461 -2.12 22.00 17.63
N VAL A 462 -2.47 22.23 16.36
CA VAL A 462 -1.79 23.12 15.41
C VAL A 462 -2.79 23.98 14.64
N ALA A 463 -2.35 25.10 14.09
CA ALA A 463 -3.14 25.83 13.10
C ALA A 463 -3.12 25.05 11.77
N LEU A 464 -4.30 24.84 11.19
CA LEU A 464 -4.44 24.28 9.85
C LEU A 464 -4.23 25.36 8.78
N THR A 465 -3.54 25.00 7.69
CA THR A 465 -3.41 25.87 6.52
C THR A 465 -4.66 25.78 5.64
N SER A 466 -4.90 26.78 4.81
CA SER A 466 -6.02 26.79 3.85
C SER A 466 -6.04 25.54 2.96
N GLU A 467 -4.86 25.04 2.57
CA GLU A 467 -4.71 23.83 1.76
C GLU A 467 -5.19 22.60 2.54
N LYS A 468 -4.72 22.41 3.78
CA LYS A 468 -5.14 21.29 4.64
C LYS A 468 -6.63 21.30 4.94
N ILE A 469 -7.20 22.49 5.19
CA ILE A 469 -8.64 22.64 5.44
C ILE A 469 -9.44 22.23 4.20
N LYS A 470 -8.97 22.61 3.01
CA LYS A 470 -9.60 22.25 1.75
C LYS A 470 -9.44 20.76 1.44
N GLU A 471 -8.28 20.18 1.71
CA GLU A 471 -8.03 18.74 1.60
C GLU A 471 -8.98 17.96 2.51
N GLN A 472 -9.08 18.31 3.79
CA GLN A 472 -9.99 17.68 4.75
C GLN A 472 -11.46 17.82 4.32
N TYR A 473 -11.89 19.01 3.90
CA TYR A 473 -13.24 19.22 3.36
C TYR A 473 -13.55 18.32 2.16
N ASN A 474 -12.59 18.13 1.24
CA ASN A 474 -12.77 17.28 0.08
C ASN A 474 -12.72 15.78 0.42
N ALA A 475 -11.88 15.39 1.38
CA ALA A 475 -11.78 14.01 1.84
C ALA A 475 -13.05 13.55 2.54
N ASP A 476 -13.73 14.46 3.25
CA ASP A 476 -14.98 14.18 3.96
C ASP A 476 -16.25 14.42 3.12
N LYS A 477 -16.13 14.85 1.86
CA LYS A 477 -17.26 15.20 0.98
C LYS A 477 -17.99 13.97 0.46
#